data_AF-A0A512CZS3-F1
#
_entry.id   AF-A0A512CZS3-F1
#
_cell.length_a   1.000
_cell.length_b   1.000
_cell.length_c   1.000
_cell.angle_alpha   90.00
_cell.angle_beta   90.00
_cell.angle_gamma   90.00
#
_symmetry.space_group_name_H-M   'P 1'
#
loop_
_entity.id
_entity.type
_entity.pdbx_description
1 polymer ?
#
loop_
_entity_poly.entity_id
_entity_poly.type
_entity_poly.pdbx_seq_one_letter_code
_entity_poly.pdbx_strand_id
1 'polypeptide(L)'
;MGETSGARGPSRRALLTGAGALALGACTGGGSPAATGSGPAGTTTPSASGGSASSGATAAPAGGPGWVRAENARAGTTAWRIDPAHLASETELAGYTDTVSVLPGETFGLHLSSALGPVTVRAYRLGSYGGTGAREVWASGAVPAHRQPGPATDGLHTVRCTWPESLRIRTDGWPEGSYLLLLEAGGRAKYVPMVVRSRTTAGRLVLVSAVTTHQAYNQWGGYSLYKGPDKSFATRASAVTFDRPYDRNGAPLVLAYEQGVVLVAEGLDLDLAYVTSVDLHREPDLLAGAHGLVSPGHDEYWTVPMRRHVEAARDAGVNLAFLGANAVYWRARLSTDGRLVTCYKSATADPQRGSAETTAQWRQAPHPDPENSLTGMLYEAFPAEADLVVHDPGFFLLAGTGAVRGGTYAGLVATEIDRAYPIAGTPTNLQIVAHSPVPQFRKADTHSDMTYYSTAGGAGVFSVGTLAWTAGMRGARSRPRIDARAAAFARTVTSNLFHAMAAGPMGHAHPARGNLASVGASASTGTGTGGPVATA
;
A
#
# COMPACT_ATOMS: atom_id res chain seq x y z
N MET A 1 -29.72 43.02 32.20
CA MET A 1 -30.28 42.08 33.19
C MET A 1 -30.84 40.91 32.39
N GLY A 2 -30.02 39.91 32.05
CA GLY A 2 -29.78 38.68 32.83
C GLY A 2 -30.79 37.63 32.34
N GLU A 3 -30.49 36.46 31.80
CA GLU A 3 -29.33 35.55 31.85
C GLU A 3 -29.22 34.76 30.53
N THR A 4 -28.00 34.39 30.16
CA THR A 4 -27.66 33.50 29.05
C THR A 4 -27.42 32.08 29.57
N SER A 5 -28.09 31.06 29.02
CA SER A 5 -27.68 29.66 29.19
C SER A 5 -27.41 29.02 27.82
N GLY A 6 -26.19 28.48 27.69
CA GLY A 6 -25.69 27.83 26.48
C GLY A 6 -26.04 26.34 26.48
N ALA A 7 -26.60 25.86 25.37
CA ALA A 7 -26.83 24.45 25.12
C ALA A 7 -25.61 23.83 24.40
N ARG A 8 -24.92 22.93 25.09
CA ARG A 8 -23.91 22.03 24.51
C ARG A 8 -24.62 20.94 23.69
N GLY A 9 -24.28 20.82 22.41
CA GLY A 9 -24.71 19.71 21.56
C GLY A 9 -23.96 18.40 21.88
N PRO A 10 -24.57 17.22 21.66
CA PRO A 10 -24.00 15.95 22.10
C PRO A 10 -22.94 15.41 21.12
N SER A 11 -21.80 14.98 21.68
CA SER A 11 -20.76 14.24 20.98
C SER A 11 -21.21 12.79 20.71
N ARG A 12 -21.14 12.36 19.44
CA ARG A 12 -21.49 11.00 19.03
C ARG A 12 -20.27 10.08 19.09
N ARG A 13 -20.39 9.05 19.94
CA ARG A 13 -19.52 7.87 20.06
C ARG A 13 -19.45 7.11 18.73
N ALA A 14 -18.25 6.74 18.29
CA ALA A 14 -18.03 5.76 17.23
C ALA A 14 -17.76 4.39 17.87
N LEU A 15 -18.66 3.43 17.63
CA LEU A 15 -18.43 2.01 17.89
C LEU A 15 -17.56 1.43 16.77
N LEU A 16 -16.43 0.83 17.14
CA LEU A 16 -15.61 -0.05 16.30
C LEU A 16 -15.52 -1.41 16.99
N THR A 17 -16.48 -2.28 16.70
CA THR A 17 -16.39 -3.75 16.87
C THR A 17 -16.36 -4.31 15.45
N GLY A 18 -15.30 -4.95 14.97
CA GLY A 18 -14.78 -6.21 15.49
C GLY A 18 -15.28 -7.32 14.56
N ALA A 19 -14.48 -7.72 13.57
CA ALA A 19 -14.75 -8.89 12.74
C ALA A 19 -13.47 -9.72 12.67
N GLY A 20 -13.37 -10.68 13.58
CA GLY A 20 -12.37 -11.74 13.58
C GLY A 20 -12.98 -12.95 14.26
N ALA A 21 -13.32 -13.97 13.48
CA ALA A 21 -13.45 -15.36 13.92
C ALA A 21 -13.78 -16.23 12.70
N LEU A 22 -12.89 -17.16 12.36
CA LEU A 22 -13.27 -18.42 11.72
C LEU A 22 -12.53 -19.53 12.49
N ALA A 23 -13.34 -20.43 13.03
CA ALA A 23 -12.98 -21.44 14.02
C ALA A 23 -12.36 -22.68 13.39
N LEU A 24 -11.47 -23.31 14.18
CA LEU A 24 -10.88 -24.62 13.94
C LEU A 24 -11.90 -25.75 14.14
N GLY A 25 -11.84 -26.77 13.28
CA GLY A 25 -12.45 -28.09 13.49
C GLY A 25 -11.37 -29.12 13.85
N ALA A 26 -11.55 -29.81 14.97
CA ALA A 26 -10.68 -30.84 15.50
C ALA A 26 -11.00 -32.22 14.92
N CYS A 27 -9.98 -33.06 14.73
CA CYS A 27 -10.11 -34.52 14.72
C CYS A 27 -8.91 -35.14 15.45
N THR A 28 -9.23 -35.97 16.44
CA THR A 28 -8.32 -36.78 17.26
C THR A 28 -8.03 -38.11 16.58
N GLY A 29 -6.86 -38.70 16.83
CA GLY A 29 -6.51 -40.05 16.41
C GLY A 29 -5.09 -40.40 16.81
N GLY A 30 -4.94 -41.22 17.85
CA GLY A 30 -3.66 -41.57 18.48
C GLY A 30 -2.89 -42.69 17.79
N GLY A 31 -1.66 -42.90 18.26
CA GLY A 31 -0.88 -44.11 17.99
C GLY A 31 0.62 -43.86 17.83
N SER A 32 1.39 -44.08 18.90
CA SER A 32 2.80 -44.48 18.84
C SER A 32 2.88 -45.92 19.39
N PRO A 33 3.88 -46.74 19.02
CA PRO A 33 5.20 -46.64 19.67
C PRO A 33 6.43 -47.00 18.78
N ALA A 34 7.58 -46.41 19.16
CA ALA A 34 8.90 -47.04 19.43
C ALA A 34 9.52 -48.04 18.40
N ALA A 35 10.83 -48.19 18.19
CA ALA A 35 12.09 -47.60 18.67
C ALA A 35 13.25 -48.26 17.86
N THR A 36 14.48 -47.80 18.12
CA THR A 36 15.80 -48.45 17.83
C THR A 36 16.30 -48.35 16.37
N GLY A 37 17.56 -48.05 16.05
CA GLY A 37 18.79 -47.82 16.82
C GLY A 37 20.01 -47.97 15.89
N SER A 38 21.14 -47.34 16.23
CA SER A 38 22.52 -47.59 15.72
C SER A 38 22.79 -47.12 14.27
N GLY A 39 23.89 -46.47 13.87
CA GLY A 39 25.20 -46.15 14.43
C GLY A 39 26.07 -45.59 13.27
N PRO A 40 27.17 -44.86 13.51
CA PRO A 40 27.79 -43.98 12.51
C PRO A 40 28.93 -44.66 11.74
N ALA A 41 29.11 -44.28 10.47
CA ALA A 41 30.33 -44.58 9.71
C ALA A 41 30.85 -43.29 9.08
N GLY A 42 32.01 -42.85 9.56
CA GLY A 42 32.76 -41.74 8.98
C GLY A 42 33.50 -42.18 7.73
N THR A 43 33.67 -41.25 6.80
CA THR A 43 34.77 -41.31 5.83
C THR A 43 35.23 -39.91 5.50
N THR A 44 36.54 -39.75 5.55
CA THR A 44 37.37 -38.57 5.37
C THR A 44 37.47 -38.13 3.91
N THR A 45 37.66 -36.81 3.77
CA THR A 45 38.15 -35.96 2.68
C THR A 45 38.95 -36.60 1.52
N PRO A 46 38.92 -35.97 0.34
CA PRO A 46 40.06 -35.10 0.00
C PRO A 46 39.67 -33.71 -0.55
N SER A 47 40.51 -32.74 -0.19
CA SER A 47 40.56 -31.39 -0.74
C SER A 47 40.88 -31.41 -2.23
N ALA A 48 40.12 -30.67 -3.03
CA ALA A 48 40.49 -30.28 -4.38
C ALA A 48 40.35 -28.77 -4.51
N SER A 49 41.49 -28.08 -4.55
CA SER A 49 41.64 -26.73 -5.05
C SER A 49 41.38 -26.73 -6.56
N GLY A 50 40.21 -26.25 -6.96
CA GLY A 50 39.85 -26.04 -8.36
C GLY A 50 39.32 -24.63 -8.53
N GLY A 51 40.17 -23.72 -9.04
CA GLY A 51 39.71 -22.42 -9.52
C GLY A 51 38.70 -22.62 -10.63
N SER A 52 37.47 -22.18 -10.42
CA SER A 52 36.46 -22.11 -11.48
C SER A 52 36.36 -20.67 -11.95
N ALA A 53 36.68 -20.50 -13.23
CA ALA A 53 36.66 -19.25 -13.96
C ALA A 53 35.31 -18.54 -13.82
N SER A 54 35.36 -17.26 -13.49
CA SER A 54 34.24 -16.34 -13.61
C SER A 54 33.87 -16.20 -15.09
N SER A 55 32.88 -16.94 -15.57
CA SER A 55 32.16 -16.57 -16.79
C SER A 55 31.34 -15.33 -16.46
N GLY A 56 31.91 -14.16 -16.76
CA GLY A 56 31.22 -12.88 -16.66
C GLY A 56 30.07 -12.82 -17.65
N ALA A 57 28.89 -13.26 -17.23
CA ALA A 57 27.66 -12.69 -17.73
C ALA A 57 27.59 -11.28 -17.12
N THR A 58 27.92 -10.26 -17.91
CA THR A 58 27.62 -8.87 -17.56
C THR A 58 26.12 -8.79 -17.26
N ALA A 59 25.77 -8.74 -15.97
CA ALA A 59 24.40 -8.51 -15.53
C ALA A 59 23.96 -7.19 -16.15
N ALA A 60 22.88 -7.22 -16.94
CA ALA A 60 22.23 -5.99 -17.38
C ALA A 60 21.96 -5.12 -16.14
N PRO A 61 22.19 -3.80 -16.21
CA PRO A 61 21.95 -2.93 -15.07
C PRO A 61 20.51 -3.13 -14.60
N ALA A 62 20.33 -3.43 -13.31
CA ALA A 62 19.02 -3.46 -12.68
C ALA A 62 18.33 -2.12 -12.96
N GLY A 63 17.25 -2.13 -13.75
CA GLY A 63 16.52 -0.93 -14.16
C GLY A 63 16.66 -0.51 -15.63
N GLY A 64 17.47 -1.16 -16.47
CA GLY A 64 17.50 -0.85 -17.93
C GLY A 64 16.31 -1.44 -18.70
N PRO A 65 16.03 -1.01 -19.95
CA PRO A 65 14.92 -1.55 -20.75
C PRO A 65 14.88 -3.08 -20.78
N GLY A 66 13.72 -3.67 -20.49
CA GLY A 66 13.51 -5.12 -20.45
C GLY A 66 14.02 -5.82 -19.19
N TRP A 67 14.47 -5.09 -18.17
CA TRP A 67 15.01 -5.68 -16.93
C TRP A 67 13.96 -6.52 -16.18
N VAL A 68 12.70 -6.11 -16.17
CA VAL A 68 11.60 -6.83 -15.50
C VAL A 68 11.37 -8.20 -16.16
N ARG A 69 11.42 -8.26 -17.50
CA ARG A 69 11.35 -9.52 -18.23
C ARG A 69 12.49 -10.47 -17.85
N ALA A 70 13.72 -9.93 -17.85
CA ALA A 70 14.91 -10.71 -17.51
C ALA A 70 14.88 -11.20 -16.06
N GLU A 71 14.35 -10.39 -15.14
CA GLU A 71 14.18 -10.75 -13.74
C GLU A 71 13.08 -11.81 -13.55
N ASN A 72 11.92 -11.66 -14.18
CA ASN A 72 10.81 -12.61 -14.08
C ASN A 72 11.08 -13.95 -14.79
N ALA A 73 12.08 -14.02 -15.68
CA ALA A 73 12.56 -15.27 -16.24
C ALA A 73 13.32 -16.15 -15.21
N ARG A 74 13.73 -15.58 -14.07
CA ARG A 74 14.37 -16.33 -12.98
C ARG A 74 13.34 -17.13 -12.20
N ALA A 75 13.76 -18.26 -11.63
CA ALA A 75 12.90 -19.09 -10.81
C ALA A 75 12.43 -18.34 -9.56
N GLY A 76 11.10 -18.24 -9.40
CA GLY A 76 10.48 -17.77 -8.17
C GLY A 76 10.19 -18.90 -7.18
N THR A 77 9.63 -18.54 -6.03
CA THR A 77 9.27 -19.48 -4.96
C THR A 77 8.04 -18.99 -4.20
N THR A 78 7.35 -19.89 -3.51
CA THR A 78 6.29 -19.56 -2.54
C THR A 78 6.78 -19.59 -1.09
N ALA A 79 8.05 -19.90 -0.84
CA ALA A 79 8.65 -20.00 0.50
C ALA A 79 8.64 -18.67 1.28
N TRP A 80 8.41 -17.55 0.59
CA TRP A 80 8.19 -16.27 1.24
C TRP A 80 6.90 -16.23 2.05
N ARG A 81 5.92 -17.12 1.83
CA ARG A 81 4.61 -17.09 2.52
C ARG A 81 4.73 -17.67 3.93
N ILE A 82 4.31 -16.89 4.92
CA ILE A 82 4.20 -17.35 6.32
C ILE A 82 2.90 -18.13 6.48
N ASP A 83 3.01 -19.39 6.91
CA ASP A 83 1.87 -20.14 7.44
C ASP A 83 1.38 -19.44 8.73
N PRO A 84 0.07 -19.13 8.87
CA PRO A 84 -0.48 -18.54 10.09
C PRO A 84 -0.09 -19.28 11.38
N ALA A 85 0.12 -20.60 11.35
CA ALA A 85 0.58 -21.38 12.49
C ALA A 85 2.03 -21.05 12.91
N HIS A 86 2.86 -20.61 11.97
CA HIS A 86 4.24 -20.19 12.20
C HIS A 86 4.37 -18.69 12.46
N LEU A 87 3.28 -17.92 12.46
CA LEU A 87 3.38 -16.49 12.69
C LEU A 87 3.84 -16.18 14.12
N ALA A 88 4.91 -15.38 14.25
CA ALA A 88 5.39 -14.91 15.54
C ALA A 88 4.53 -13.76 16.09
N SER A 89 4.23 -13.80 17.38
CA SER A 89 3.71 -12.63 18.12
C SER A 89 4.73 -11.50 18.18
N GLU A 90 4.28 -10.31 18.55
CA GLU A 90 5.13 -9.11 18.64
C GLU A 90 6.26 -9.22 19.66
N THR A 91 6.14 -10.11 20.65
CA THR A 91 7.13 -10.30 21.72
C THR A 91 8.01 -11.54 21.50
N GLU A 92 7.66 -12.44 20.59
CA GLU A 92 8.47 -13.60 20.20
C GLU A 92 9.58 -13.20 19.22
N LEU A 93 9.21 -12.53 18.12
CA LEU A 93 10.12 -12.14 17.05
C LEU A 93 9.63 -10.85 16.37
N ALA A 94 10.52 -9.86 16.31
CA ALA A 94 10.23 -8.58 15.68
C ALA A 94 11.51 -7.96 15.11
N GLY A 95 11.35 -7.10 14.10
CA GLY A 95 12.43 -6.29 13.58
C GLY A 95 11.95 -5.11 12.75
N TYR A 96 12.86 -4.19 12.49
CA TYR A 96 12.67 -3.02 11.63
C TYR A 96 13.99 -2.57 11.04
N THR A 97 13.91 -1.75 9.99
CA THR A 97 15.06 -1.17 9.31
C THR A 97 15.22 0.32 9.62
N ASP A 98 16.44 0.80 9.58
CA ASP A 98 16.82 2.21 9.79
C ASP A 98 16.39 3.14 8.63
N THR A 99 16.06 2.55 7.47
CA THR A 99 15.46 3.23 6.32
C THR A 99 14.32 2.39 5.73
N VAL A 100 13.46 3.02 4.93
CA VAL A 100 12.35 2.37 4.19
C VAL A 100 12.70 2.09 2.73
N SER A 101 13.73 2.77 2.23
CA SER A 101 14.24 2.61 0.87
C SER A 101 15.76 2.77 0.83
N VAL A 102 16.39 2.07 -0.12
CA VAL A 102 17.79 2.22 -0.53
C VAL A 102 17.91 2.11 -2.04
N LEU A 103 18.97 2.65 -2.63
CA LEU A 103 19.32 2.38 -4.03
C LEU A 103 19.99 1.00 -4.16
N PRO A 104 19.97 0.38 -5.36
CA PRO A 104 20.73 -0.85 -5.60
C PRO A 104 22.21 -0.70 -5.23
N GLY A 105 22.74 -1.66 -4.48
CA GLY A 105 24.12 -1.67 -3.97
C GLY A 105 24.35 -0.89 -2.67
N GLU A 106 23.39 -0.09 -2.22
CA GLU A 106 23.48 0.56 -0.91
C GLU A 106 23.19 -0.42 0.23
N THR A 107 23.43 0.03 1.46
CA THR A 107 23.27 -0.76 2.67
C THR A 107 22.21 -0.18 3.59
N PHE A 108 21.57 -1.03 4.38
CA PHE A 108 20.68 -0.63 5.47
C PHE A 108 20.93 -1.47 6.73
N GLY A 109 20.63 -0.90 7.88
CA GLY A 109 20.66 -1.57 9.18
C GLY A 109 19.36 -2.28 9.48
N LEU A 110 19.46 -3.49 10.02
CA LEU A 110 18.34 -4.29 10.53
C LEU A 110 18.48 -4.44 12.04
N HIS A 111 17.41 -4.10 12.76
CA HIS A 111 17.32 -4.16 14.22
C HIS A 111 16.38 -5.31 14.61
N LEU A 112 16.88 -6.26 15.41
CA LEU A 112 16.16 -7.49 15.75
C LEU A 112 15.93 -7.63 17.25
N SER A 113 14.75 -8.16 17.59
CA SER A 113 14.43 -8.70 18.91
C SER A 113 13.88 -10.11 18.76
N SER A 114 14.50 -11.07 19.47
CA SER A 114 14.09 -12.47 19.44
C SER A 114 14.12 -13.08 20.84
N ALA A 115 13.00 -13.66 21.24
CA ALA A 115 12.91 -14.53 22.42
C ALA A 115 13.15 -16.01 22.10
N LEU A 116 13.37 -16.32 20.82
CA LEU A 116 13.42 -17.67 20.26
C LEU A 116 14.84 -18.11 19.89
N GLY A 117 15.84 -17.30 20.22
CA GLY A 117 17.24 -17.52 19.87
C GLY A 117 17.64 -16.83 18.55
N PRO A 118 18.72 -17.30 17.91
CA PRO A 118 19.24 -16.72 16.67
C PRO A 118 18.21 -16.63 15.55
N VAL A 119 18.30 -15.59 14.74
CA VAL A 119 17.37 -15.28 13.65
C VAL A 119 18.07 -15.52 12.31
N THR A 120 17.41 -16.24 11.40
CA THR A 120 17.79 -16.24 9.97
C THR A 120 16.95 -15.21 9.23
N VAL A 121 17.55 -14.47 8.32
CA VAL A 121 16.90 -13.45 7.50
C VAL A 121 17.00 -13.86 6.04
N ARG A 122 15.87 -13.92 5.34
CA ARG A 122 15.82 -14.14 3.89
C ARG A 122 15.18 -12.95 3.21
N ALA A 123 15.77 -12.45 2.13
CA ALA A 123 15.19 -11.37 1.35
C ALA A 123 14.48 -11.93 0.12
N TYR A 124 13.20 -11.62 0.00
CA TYR A 124 12.37 -12.00 -1.14
C TYR A 124 11.95 -10.75 -1.91
N ARG A 125 12.32 -10.68 -3.18
CA ARG A 125 11.82 -9.64 -4.11
C ARG A 125 10.42 -10.04 -4.58
N LEU A 126 9.42 -9.20 -4.34
CA LEU A 126 8.07 -9.40 -4.86
C LEU A 126 8.03 -9.19 -6.37
N GLY A 127 7.27 -10.02 -7.07
CA GLY A 127 7.15 -9.98 -8.54
C GLY A 127 6.31 -11.12 -9.07
N SER A 128 6.18 -11.24 -10.39
CA SER A 128 5.32 -12.26 -10.99
C SER A 128 5.91 -13.67 -10.87
N TYR A 129 7.14 -13.86 -11.38
CA TYR A 129 7.89 -15.12 -11.40
C TYR A 129 7.04 -16.36 -11.72
N GLY A 130 6.28 -16.31 -12.82
CA GLY A 130 5.40 -17.41 -13.22
C GLY A 130 4.25 -17.68 -12.24
N GLY A 131 3.89 -16.71 -11.40
CA GLY A 131 2.79 -16.78 -10.43
C GLY A 131 3.20 -17.21 -9.01
N THR A 132 4.48 -17.44 -8.72
CA THR A 132 4.92 -17.78 -7.35
C THR A 132 4.91 -16.58 -6.41
N GLY A 133 5.01 -15.36 -6.96
CA GLY A 133 4.82 -14.10 -6.24
C GLY A 133 6.07 -13.47 -5.64
N ALA A 134 7.19 -14.21 -5.57
CA ALA A 134 8.48 -13.66 -5.19
C ALA A 134 9.65 -14.55 -5.63
N ARG A 135 10.86 -14.00 -5.57
CA ARG A 135 12.14 -14.72 -5.69
C ARG A 135 13.01 -14.45 -4.48
N GLU A 136 13.63 -15.49 -3.93
CA GLU A 136 14.68 -15.32 -2.93
C GLU A 136 15.92 -14.72 -3.60
N VAL A 137 16.38 -13.56 -3.11
CA VAL A 137 17.57 -12.89 -3.66
C VAL A 137 18.79 -13.04 -2.76
N TRP A 138 18.58 -13.34 -1.48
CA TRP A 138 19.63 -13.34 -0.47
C TRP A 138 19.14 -14.03 0.81
N ALA A 139 20.06 -14.64 1.55
CA ALA A 139 19.83 -15.18 2.89
C ALA A 139 21.04 -14.92 3.80
N SER A 140 20.80 -14.69 5.08
CA SER A 140 21.83 -14.59 6.10
C SER A 140 22.21 -15.98 6.66
N GLY A 141 23.36 -16.04 7.34
CA GLY A 141 23.57 -17.06 8.37
C GLY A 141 22.69 -16.81 9.61
N ALA A 142 22.89 -17.58 10.67
CA ALA A 142 22.23 -17.34 11.95
C ALA A 142 22.76 -16.03 12.58
N VAL A 143 21.88 -15.03 12.71
CA VAL A 143 22.19 -13.74 13.33
C VAL A 143 21.92 -13.85 14.83
N PRO A 144 22.91 -13.62 15.71
CA PRO A 144 22.65 -13.55 17.14
C PRO A 144 21.64 -12.44 17.44
N ALA A 145 20.53 -12.81 18.08
CA ALA A 145 19.51 -11.88 18.51
C ALA A 145 19.01 -12.30 19.89
N HIS A 146 18.65 -11.32 20.70
CA HIS A 146 18.09 -11.52 22.03
C HIS A 146 16.86 -10.64 22.19
N ARG A 147 16.10 -10.85 23.27
CA ARG A 147 14.98 -9.99 23.61
C ARG A 147 15.51 -8.59 23.92
N GLN A 148 15.05 -7.60 23.16
CA GLN A 148 15.42 -6.20 23.36
C GLN A 148 14.56 -5.55 24.46
N PRO A 149 15.00 -4.41 25.03
CA PRO A 149 14.16 -3.60 25.91
C PRO A 149 12.84 -3.19 25.25
N GLY A 150 11.81 -3.01 26.06
CA GLY A 150 10.53 -2.47 25.61
C GLY A 150 10.68 -1.07 25.01
N PRO A 151 9.79 -0.66 24.10
CA PRO A 151 9.88 0.64 23.46
C PRO A 151 9.61 1.78 24.45
N ALA A 152 10.15 2.96 24.14
CA ALA A 152 9.79 4.20 24.82
C ALA A 152 8.54 4.81 24.15
N THR A 153 7.71 5.48 24.95
CA THR A 153 6.53 6.21 24.47
C THR A 153 6.62 7.66 24.92
N ASP A 154 6.51 8.61 24.00
CA ASP A 154 6.58 10.06 24.29
C ASP A 154 5.21 10.70 24.56
N GLY A 155 5.19 12.03 24.75
CA GLY A 155 3.98 12.81 25.01
C GLY A 155 3.00 12.92 23.84
N LEU A 156 3.39 12.52 22.63
CA LEU A 156 2.50 12.37 21.47
C LEU A 156 2.01 10.93 21.30
N HIS A 157 2.32 10.07 22.28
CA HIS A 157 2.20 8.62 22.24
C HIS A 157 2.98 7.95 21.11
N THR A 158 4.08 8.56 20.66
CA THR A 158 4.98 7.96 19.68
C THR A 158 5.73 6.81 20.33
N VAL A 159 5.51 5.59 19.85
CA VAL A 159 6.25 4.40 20.27
C VAL A 159 7.56 4.31 19.48
N ARG A 160 8.70 4.21 20.16
CA ARG A 160 10.03 4.17 19.53
C ARG A 160 10.92 3.11 20.18
N CYS A 161 11.61 2.34 19.35
CA CYS A 161 12.69 1.46 19.76
C CYS A 161 14.05 2.16 19.66
N THR A 162 14.98 1.77 20.52
CA THR A 162 16.41 2.17 20.48
C THR A 162 17.30 0.93 20.39
N TRP A 163 16.81 -0.11 19.72
CA TRP A 163 17.52 -1.37 19.60
C TRP A 163 18.82 -1.17 18.81
N PRO A 164 19.94 -1.79 19.20
CA PRO A 164 21.18 -1.72 18.42
C PRO A 164 21.00 -2.39 17.05
N GLU A 165 21.80 -1.96 16.06
CA GLU A 165 21.90 -2.66 14.78
C GLU A 165 22.32 -4.11 15.03
N SER A 166 21.54 -5.06 14.54
CA SER A 166 21.81 -6.49 14.66
C SER A 166 22.53 -7.03 13.43
N LEU A 167 22.21 -6.46 12.25
CA LEU A 167 22.82 -6.85 10.98
C LEU A 167 22.82 -5.66 10.00
N ARG A 168 23.95 -5.43 9.34
CA ARG A 168 24.05 -4.57 8.14
C ARG A 168 23.83 -5.43 6.90
N ILE A 169 22.86 -5.08 6.06
CA ILE A 169 22.59 -5.78 4.79
C ILE A 169 23.08 -4.91 3.64
N ARG A 170 23.81 -5.51 2.69
CA ARG A 170 24.17 -4.88 1.41
C ARG A 170 23.27 -5.41 0.30
N THR A 171 22.83 -4.51 -0.59
CA THR A 171 21.92 -4.85 -1.69
C THR A 171 22.65 -5.09 -3.02
N ASP A 172 23.88 -5.60 -2.98
CA ASP A 172 24.66 -5.85 -4.19
C ASP A 172 23.95 -6.86 -5.10
N GLY A 173 23.73 -6.46 -6.35
CA GLY A 173 23.04 -7.30 -7.33
C GLY A 173 21.54 -7.50 -7.05
N TRP A 174 20.97 -6.82 -6.05
CA TRP A 174 19.52 -6.81 -5.83
C TRP A 174 18.88 -5.93 -6.91
N PRO A 175 17.89 -6.45 -7.67
CA PRO A 175 17.13 -5.63 -8.58
C PRO A 175 16.33 -4.54 -7.86
N GLU A 176 15.93 -3.49 -8.56
CA GLU A 176 14.92 -2.55 -8.05
C GLU A 176 13.62 -3.32 -7.73
N GLY A 177 12.88 -2.94 -6.69
CA GLY A 177 11.66 -3.65 -6.32
C GLY A 177 11.19 -3.47 -4.88
N SER A 178 10.01 -4.02 -4.60
CA SER A 178 9.49 -4.21 -3.25
C SER A 178 9.96 -5.55 -2.68
N TYR A 179 10.44 -5.54 -1.43
CA TYR A 179 11.02 -6.71 -0.77
C TYR A 179 10.31 -7.01 0.54
N LEU A 180 10.26 -8.30 0.86
CA LEU A 180 9.96 -8.81 2.20
C LEU A 180 11.22 -9.47 2.75
N LEU A 181 11.73 -8.95 3.86
CA LEU A 181 12.70 -9.65 4.70
C LEU A 181 11.93 -10.60 5.61
N LEU A 182 12.05 -11.90 5.37
CA LEU A 182 11.49 -12.94 6.22
C LEU A 182 12.47 -13.22 7.35
N LEU A 183 12.06 -12.89 8.58
CA LEU A 183 12.74 -13.24 9.81
C LEU A 183 12.25 -14.61 10.26
N GLU A 184 13.17 -15.53 10.59
CA GLU A 184 12.84 -16.88 11.03
C GLU A 184 13.64 -17.23 12.30
N ALA A 185 12.97 -17.64 13.37
CA ALA A 185 13.59 -18.12 14.61
C ALA A 185 12.67 -19.10 15.35
N GLY A 186 13.22 -20.21 15.85
CA GLY A 186 12.47 -21.18 16.65
C GLY A 186 11.19 -21.72 16.01
N GLY A 187 11.17 -21.88 14.68
CA GLY A 187 9.98 -22.32 13.92
C GLY A 187 8.89 -21.24 13.75
N ARG A 188 9.20 -19.99 14.11
CA ARG A 188 8.30 -18.83 13.96
C ARG A 188 8.87 -17.83 12.96
N ALA A 189 7.99 -17.05 12.34
CA ALA A 189 8.38 -16.10 11.31
C ALA A 189 7.64 -14.75 11.38
N LYS A 190 8.28 -13.72 10.83
CA LYS A 190 7.77 -12.34 10.72
C LYS A 190 8.35 -11.67 9.48
N TYR A 191 7.64 -10.73 8.87
CA TYR A 191 8.18 -9.89 7.79
C TYR A 191 8.75 -8.56 8.29
N VAL A 192 9.67 -8.00 7.51
CA VAL A 192 10.00 -6.57 7.50
C VAL A 192 10.01 -6.09 6.05
N PRO A 193 9.17 -5.12 5.66
CA PRO A 193 9.15 -4.61 4.29
C PRO A 193 10.34 -3.66 4.03
N MET A 194 10.88 -3.70 2.81
CA MET A 194 11.95 -2.82 2.34
C MET A 194 11.75 -2.54 0.85
N VAL A 195 12.15 -1.35 0.38
CA VAL A 195 12.15 -1.02 -1.05
C VAL A 195 13.58 -0.81 -1.54
N VAL A 196 13.98 -1.52 -2.58
CA VAL A 196 15.16 -1.11 -3.37
C VAL A 196 14.63 -0.18 -4.46
N ARG A 197 14.75 1.12 -4.23
CA ARG A 197 14.13 2.16 -5.05
C ARG A 197 14.88 2.36 -6.36
N SER A 198 14.19 2.88 -7.36
CA SER A 198 14.80 3.24 -8.63
C SER A 198 15.56 4.56 -8.54
N ARG A 199 16.73 4.62 -9.20
CA ARG A 199 17.52 5.87 -9.29
C ARG A 199 16.85 6.92 -10.17
N THR A 200 16.14 6.47 -11.21
CA THR A 200 15.40 7.31 -12.14
C THR A 200 14.08 6.64 -12.48
N THR A 201 13.06 7.45 -12.74
CA THR A 201 11.72 7.02 -13.16
C THR A 201 11.43 7.35 -14.63
N ALA A 202 12.32 8.07 -15.30
CA ALA A 202 12.10 8.56 -16.66
C ALA A 202 11.85 7.39 -17.63
N GLY A 203 10.76 7.47 -18.39
CA GLY A 203 10.32 6.44 -19.32
C GLY A 203 9.74 5.18 -18.68
N ARG A 204 9.43 5.20 -17.37
CA ARG A 204 8.99 4.01 -16.62
C ARG A 204 7.64 4.21 -15.95
N LEU A 205 6.96 3.10 -15.68
CA LEU A 205 5.78 3.07 -14.83
C LEU A 205 6.22 2.93 -13.35
N VAL A 206 5.90 3.91 -12.53
CA VAL A 206 6.34 4.00 -11.14
C VAL A 206 5.33 3.37 -10.20
N LEU A 207 5.74 2.36 -9.43
CA LEU A 207 4.95 1.75 -8.38
C LEU A 207 5.35 2.34 -7.02
N VAL A 208 4.36 2.87 -6.30
CA VAL A 208 4.57 3.49 -4.98
C VAL A 208 4.33 2.46 -3.87
N SER A 209 5.25 2.40 -2.90
CA SER A 209 4.97 1.81 -1.59
C SER A 209 4.53 2.90 -0.60
N ALA A 210 3.31 2.77 -0.08
CA ALA A 210 2.62 3.77 0.75
C ALA A 210 3.07 3.72 2.22
N VAL A 211 4.37 3.83 2.46
CA VAL A 211 5.01 3.56 3.77
C VAL A 211 4.56 4.51 4.90
N THR A 212 4.13 5.74 4.56
CA THR A 212 3.48 6.67 5.49
C THR A 212 2.14 6.13 6.00
N THR A 213 1.33 5.59 5.09
CA THR A 213 0.08 4.89 5.41
C THR A 213 0.35 3.60 6.19
N HIS A 214 1.39 2.85 5.84
CA HIS A 214 1.80 1.67 6.61
C HIS A 214 2.07 2.02 8.08
N GLN A 215 2.84 3.09 8.35
CA GLN A 215 3.11 3.51 9.73
C GLN A 215 1.90 4.08 10.44
N ALA A 216 1.02 4.79 9.74
CA ALA A 216 -0.19 5.35 10.33
C ALA A 216 -1.12 4.28 10.92
N TYR A 217 -1.18 3.11 10.28
CA TYR A 217 -1.98 1.96 10.72
C TYR A 217 -1.24 0.97 11.62
N ASN A 218 0.08 1.09 11.73
CA ASN A 218 0.92 0.17 12.50
C ASN A 218 0.60 0.28 14.01
N GLN A 219 -0.04 -0.76 14.56
CA GLN A 219 -0.44 -0.83 15.97
C GLN A 219 0.66 -1.41 16.89
N TRP A 220 1.85 -1.70 16.36
CA TRP A 220 2.92 -2.33 17.14
C TRP A 220 3.29 -1.45 18.34
N GLY A 221 3.39 -2.08 19.51
CA GLY A 221 3.62 -1.37 20.78
C GLY A 221 2.40 -0.60 21.30
N GLY A 222 1.21 -0.87 20.76
CA GLY A 222 -0.06 -0.43 21.32
C GLY A 222 -0.58 0.91 20.83
N TYR A 223 0.13 1.63 19.96
CA TYR A 223 -0.28 2.92 19.44
C TYR A 223 -0.14 3.04 17.92
N SER A 224 -1.17 3.58 17.28
CA SER A 224 -1.20 4.02 15.88
C SER A 224 -1.85 5.40 15.78
N LEU A 225 -1.92 5.96 14.57
CA LEU A 225 -2.68 7.20 14.33
C LEU A 225 -4.20 6.99 14.40
N TYR A 226 -4.68 5.79 14.71
CA TYR A 226 -6.10 5.48 14.88
C TYR A 226 -6.47 5.02 16.27
N LYS A 227 -5.57 4.37 17.01
CA LYS A 227 -5.91 3.68 18.26
C LYS A 227 -4.77 3.73 19.26
N GLY A 228 -5.09 4.01 20.52
CA GLY A 228 -4.23 3.68 21.66
C GLY A 228 -4.43 2.24 22.15
N PRO A 229 -3.79 1.85 23.27
CA PRO A 229 -3.83 0.48 23.80
C PRO A 229 -5.24 0.00 24.17
N ASP A 230 -6.11 0.93 24.58
CA ASP A 230 -7.54 0.70 24.87
C ASP A 230 -8.41 0.60 23.60
N LYS A 231 -7.79 0.58 22.42
CA LYS A 231 -8.41 0.54 21.09
C LYS A 231 -9.27 1.79 20.78
N SER A 232 -9.10 2.87 21.53
CA SER A 232 -9.84 4.12 21.36
C SER A 232 -9.13 5.10 20.44
N PHE A 233 -9.92 5.85 19.66
CA PHE A 233 -9.41 6.97 18.87
C PHE A 233 -8.92 8.13 19.75
N ALA A 234 -9.49 8.31 20.96
CA ALA A 234 -9.14 9.42 21.83
C ALA A 234 -7.71 9.32 22.40
N THR A 235 -7.20 8.11 22.55
CA THR A 235 -5.90 7.76 23.15
C THR A 235 -4.84 7.42 22.11
N ARG A 236 -5.15 7.60 20.82
CA ARG A 236 -4.23 7.35 19.69
C ARG A 236 -2.94 8.16 19.79
N ALA A 237 -1.96 7.79 18.98
CA ALA A 237 -0.79 8.64 18.76
C ALA A 237 -1.11 9.79 17.81
N SER A 238 -0.42 10.92 18.00
CA SER A 238 -0.39 12.02 17.04
C SER A 238 0.84 11.98 16.13
N ALA A 239 1.80 11.11 16.44
CA ALA A 239 2.95 10.83 15.59
C ALA A 239 3.36 9.36 15.70
N VAL A 240 3.87 8.81 14.61
CA VAL A 240 4.37 7.43 14.49
C VAL A 240 5.73 7.45 13.80
N THR A 241 6.61 6.52 14.14
CA THR A 241 7.97 6.48 13.59
C THR A 241 8.26 5.16 12.90
N PHE A 242 9.18 5.21 11.94
CA PHE A 242 9.74 4.02 11.31
C PHE A 242 10.77 3.29 12.20
N ASP A 243 11.19 3.88 13.32
CA ASP A 243 12.12 3.28 14.29
C ASP A 243 11.41 2.31 15.25
N ARG A 244 10.58 1.43 14.68
CA ARG A 244 9.84 0.38 15.39
C ARG A 244 9.38 -0.72 14.43
N PRO A 245 9.18 -1.96 14.90
CA PRO A 245 8.60 -3.03 14.10
C PRO A 245 7.18 -2.74 13.61
N TYR A 246 6.72 -3.57 12.67
CA TYR A 246 5.34 -3.58 12.20
C TYR A 246 4.51 -4.67 12.90
N ASP A 247 3.22 -4.38 13.12
CA ASP A 247 2.27 -5.28 13.77
C ASP A 247 1.92 -6.52 12.93
N ARG A 248 1.16 -7.44 13.52
CA ARG A 248 0.62 -8.65 12.86
C ARG A 248 1.74 -9.49 12.23
N ASN A 249 1.76 -9.65 10.90
CA ASN A 249 2.81 -10.38 10.19
C ASN A 249 4.00 -9.51 9.79
N GLY A 250 3.98 -8.22 10.11
CA GLY A 250 5.05 -7.26 9.79
C GLY A 250 4.91 -6.60 8.41
N ALA A 251 4.08 -7.12 7.51
CA ALA A 251 3.79 -6.52 6.21
C ALA A 251 2.30 -6.58 5.82
N PRO A 252 1.34 -6.32 6.73
CA PRO A 252 -0.07 -6.58 6.43
C PRO A 252 -0.61 -5.70 5.30
N LEU A 253 -0.19 -4.43 5.21
CA LEU A 253 -0.65 -3.51 4.16
C LEU A 253 0.01 -3.80 2.81
N VAL A 254 1.30 -4.16 2.78
CA VAL A 254 1.99 -4.58 1.53
C VAL A 254 1.25 -5.77 0.90
N LEU A 255 0.95 -6.80 1.69
CA LEU A 255 0.24 -7.99 1.18
C LEU A 255 -1.22 -7.71 0.81
N ALA A 256 -1.88 -6.80 1.53
CA ALA A 256 -3.29 -6.47 1.29
C ALA A 256 -3.50 -5.51 0.11
N TYR A 257 -2.58 -4.57 -0.15
CA TYR A 257 -2.85 -3.43 -1.04
C TYR A 257 -1.77 -3.18 -2.10
N GLU A 258 -0.56 -3.72 -1.96
CA GLU A 258 0.53 -3.48 -2.92
C GLU A 258 0.87 -4.72 -3.73
N GLN A 259 0.84 -5.90 -3.10
CA GLN A 259 1.27 -7.15 -3.72
C GLN A 259 0.52 -7.43 -5.04
N GLY A 260 -0.81 -7.31 -5.06
CA GLY A 260 -1.59 -7.54 -6.28
C GLY A 260 -1.16 -6.63 -7.43
N VAL A 261 -0.86 -5.36 -7.11
CA VAL A 261 -0.38 -4.35 -8.07
C VAL A 261 0.97 -4.73 -8.64
N VAL A 262 1.93 -5.07 -7.76
CA VAL A 262 3.28 -5.51 -8.15
C VAL A 262 3.23 -6.74 -9.05
N LEU A 263 2.47 -7.77 -8.67
CA LEU A 263 2.38 -9.02 -9.43
C LEU A 263 1.81 -8.81 -10.84
N VAL A 264 0.76 -7.99 -10.96
CA VAL A 264 0.17 -7.68 -12.27
C VAL A 264 1.15 -6.86 -13.11
N ALA A 265 1.72 -5.78 -12.58
CA ALA A 265 2.66 -4.93 -13.31
C ALA A 265 3.89 -5.71 -13.80
N GLU A 266 4.51 -6.51 -12.93
CA GLU A 266 5.68 -7.34 -13.25
C GLU A 266 5.35 -8.39 -14.33
N GLY A 267 4.13 -8.96 -14.29
CA GLY A 267 3.69 -9.96 -15.27
C GLY A 267 3.45 -9.41 -16.68
N LEU A 268 3.46 -8.09 -16.86
CA LEU A 268 3.34 -7.43 -18.17
C LEU A 268 4.69 -7.13 -18.81
N ASP A 269 5.81 -7.46 -18.13
CA ASP A 269 7.17 -7.21 -18.61
C ASP A 269 7.45 -5.74 -18.99
N LEU A 270 6.76 -4.80 -18.33
CA LEU A 270 6.94 -3.36 -18.52
C LEU A 270 8.21 -2.88 -17.82
N ASP A 271 8.76 -1.76 -18.27
CA ASP A 271 9.83 -1.08 -17.54
C ASP A 271 9.25 -0.38 -16.31
N LEU A 272 9.48 -0.98 -15.15
CA LEU A 272 8.98 -0.50 -13.88
C LEU A 272 10.03 0.33 -13.14
N ALA A 273 9.55 1.24 -12.30
CA ALA A 273 10.31 1.89 -11.26
C ALA A 273 9.61 1.72 -9.92
N TYR A 274 10.37 1.73 -8.82
CA TYR A 274 9.86 1.55 -7.47
C TYR A 274 10.28 2.72 -6.60
N VAL A 275 9.34 3.29 -5.86
CA VAL A 275 9.59 4.40 -4.93
C VAL A 275 8.72 4.23 -3.69
N THR A 276 9.04 4.96 -2.62
CA THR A 276 8.21 5.07 -1.42
C THR A 276 7.57 6.45 -1.33
N SER A 277 6.55 6.59 -0.47
CA SER A 277 6.02 7.91 -0.13
C SER A 277 7.07 8.86 0.48
N VAL A 278 8.11 8.34 1.13
CA VAL A 278 9.24 9.15 1.64
C VAL A 278 10.11 9.68 0.48
N ASP A 279 10.32 8.90 -0.57
CA ASP A 279 11.08 9.35 -1.75
C ASP A 279 10.31 10.46 -2.49
N LEU A 280 8.99 10.29 -2.67
CA LEU A 280 8.10 11.32 -3.23
C LEU A 280 8.11 12.61 -2.42
N HIS A 281 8.29 12.53 -1.10
CA HIS A 281 8.41 13.72 -0.25
C HIS A 281 9.72 14.47 -0.47
N ARG A 282 10.83 13.72 -0.57
CA ARG A 282 12.19 14.27 -0.55
C ARG A 282 12.66 14.80 -1.90
N GLU A 283 12.24 14.19 -2.99
CA GLU A 283 12.81 14.42 -4.33
C GLU A 283 11.78 15.09 -5.25
N PRO A 284 11.86 16.42 -5.47
CA PRO A 284 10.87 17.16 -6.24
C PRO A 284 10.77 16.72 -7.71
N ASP A 285 11.90 16.37 -8.31
CA ASP A 285 11.99 15.98 -9.72
C ASP A 285 11.95 14.46 -9.93
N LEU A 286 11.64 13.67 -8.89
CA LEU A 286 11.68 12.20 -8.95
C LEU A 286 10.81 11.64 -10.07
N LEU A 287 9.72 12.30 -10.42
CA LEU A 287 8.74 11.86 -11.43
C LEU A 287 8.96 12.50 -12.81
N ALA A 288 10.01 13.30 -12.98
CA ALA A 288 10.29 13.97 -14.24
C ALA A 288 10.47 12.94 -15.38
N GLY A 289 9.60 13.01 -16.38
CA GLY A 289 9.62 12.13 -17.55
C GLY A 289 9.10 10.71 -17.29
N ALA A 290 8.53 10.40 -16.12
CA ALA A 290 7.88 9.11 -15.88
C ALA A 290 6.69 8.90 -16.83
N HIS A 291 6.44 7.65 -17.23
CA HIS A 291 5.25 7.32 -18.01
C HIS A 291 3.98 7.33 -17.16
N GLY A 292 4.11 7.04 -15.86
CA GLY A 292 3.03 7.22 -14.92
C GLY A 292 3.38 6.82 -13.50
N LEU A 293 2.54 7.21 -12.55
CA LEU A 293 2.59 6.87 -11.13
C LEU A 293 1.38 6.02 -10.75
N VAL A 294 1.62 4.90 -10.07
CA VAL A 294 0.59 4.01 -9.55
C VAL A 294 0.57 4.09 -8.02
N SER A 295 -0.47 4.73 -7.50
CA SER A 295 -0.86 4.66 -6.10
C SER A 295 -1.52 3.31 -5.82
N PRO A 296 -1.09 2.56 -4.78
CA PRO A 296 -1.60 1.22 -4.50
C PRO A 296 -3.02 1.27 -3.91
N GLY A 297 -3.47 0.12 -3.39
CA GLY A 297 -4.84 -0.06 -2.92
C GLY A 297 -5.25 0.80 -1.72
N HIS A 298 -4.32 1.30 -0.89
CA HIS A 298 -4.64 2.20 0.22
C HIS A 298 -3.48 3.16 0.48
N ASP A 299 -3.62 4.42 0.09
CA ASP A 299 -2.57 5.44 0.19
C ASP A 299 -3.11 6.75 0.80
N GLU A 300 -3.49 6.66 2.07
CA GLU A 300 -4.28 7.67 2.79
C GLU A 300 -3.49 8.89 3.29
N TYR A 301 -2.19 8.73 3.60
CA TYR A 301 -1.39 9.76 4.32
C TYR A 301 -0.35 10.42 3.43
N TRP A 302 -0.64 11.64 3.02
CA TRP A 302 0.17 12.42 2.09
C TRP A 302 0.70 13.68 2.74
N THR A 303 1.97 14.00 2.48
CA THR A 303 2.56 15.30 2.85
C THR A 303 2.30 16.34 1.77
N VAL A 304 2.40 17.62 2.13
CA VAL A 304 2.25 18.72 1.15
C VAL A 304 3.29 18.64 0.03
N PRO A 305 4.60 18.41 0.28
CA PRO A 305 5.57 18.22 -0.79
C PRO A 305 5.22 17.05 -1.72
N MET A 306 4.87 15.89 -1.16
CA MET A 306 4.49 14.72 -1.97
C MET A 306 3.37 15.04 -2.95
N ARG A 307 2.28 15.66 -2.46
CA ARG A 307 1.12 15.99 -3.30
C ARG A 307 1.52 16.94 -4.42
N ARG A 308 2.26 18.02 -4.08
CA ARG A 308 2.73 19.01 -5.06
C ARG A 308 3.61 18.40 -6.15
N HIS A 309 4.52 17.50 -5.79
CA HIS A 309 5.38 16.83 -6.78
C HIS A 309 4.56 15.95 -7.73
N VAL A 310 3.56 15.23 -7.21
CA VAL A 310 2.66 14.41 -8.02
C VAL A 310 1.75 15.25 -8.92
N GLU A 311 1.22 16.36 -8.41
CA GLU A 311 0.44 17.33 -9.20
C GLU A 311 1.27 17.95 -10.33
N ALA A 312 2.49 18.38 -10.02
CA ALA A 312 3.42 18.92 -11.03
C ALA A 312 3.74 17.88 -12.11
N ALA A 313 3.97 16.62 -11.74
CA ALA A 313 4.19 15.53 -12.69
C ALA A 313 2.96 15.30 -13.58
N ARG A 314 1.75 15.26 -13.01
CA ARG A 314 0.49 15.15 -13.76
C ARG A 314 0.32 16.29 -14.75
N ASP A 315 0.60 17.51 -14.31
CA ASP A 315 0.44 18.70 -15.14
C ASP A 315 1.48 18.74 -16.27
N ALA A 316 2.62 18.05 -16.10
CA ALA A 316 3.64 17.80 -17.12
C ALA A 316 3.38 16.56 -18.01
N GLY A 317 2.23 15.88 -17.86
CA GLY A 317 1.83 14.76 -18.72
C GLY A 317 2.06 13.36 -18.16
N VAL A 318 2.54 13.23 -16.91
CA VAL A 318 2.70 11.93 -16.24
C VAL A 318 1.33 11.37 -15.86
N ASN A 319 1.01 10.16 -16.32
CA ASN A 319 -0.26 9.52 -15.99
C ASN A 319 -0.36 9.16 -14.50
N LEU A 320 -1.56 9.20 -13.92
CA LEU A 320 -1.79 8.75 -12.55
C LEU A 320 -2.81 7.63 -12.49
N ALA A 321 -2.55 6.62 -11.66
CA ALA A 321 -3.48 5.54 -11.34
C ALA A 321 -3.68 5.43 -9.83
N PHE A 322 -4.93 5.55 -9.36
CA PHE A 322 -5.31 5.27 -7.99
C PHE A 322 -6.07 3.95 -7.94
N LEU A 323 -5.39 2.87 -7.55
CA LEU A 323 -5.93 1.50 -7.56
C LEU A 323 -6.62 1.10 -6.25
N GLY A 324 -7.12 2.10 -5.53
CA GLY A 324 -7.76 1.98 -4.23
C GLY A 324 -8.93 2.92 -4.04
N ALA A 325 -9.20 3.22 -2.78
CA ALA A 325 -10.06 4.29 -2.28
C ALA A 325 -9.32 5.03 -1.16
N ASN A 326 -9.89 6.13 -0.68
CA ASN A 326 -9.39 6.89 0.47
C ASN A 326 -7.94 7.38 0.28
N ALA A 327 -7.53 7.58 -0.97
CA ALA A 327 -6.22 8.14 -1.28
C ALA A 327 -6.21 9.65 -0.97
N VAL A 328 -5.08 10.16 -0.47
CA VAL A 328 -4.89 11.60 -0.21
C VAL A 328 -5.91 12.17 0.79
N TYR A 329 -6.39 11.38 1.74
CA TYR A 329 -7.43 11.82 2.69
C TYR A 329 -6.86 12.63 3.86
N TRP A 330 -5.74 12.18 4.45
CA TRP A 330 -5.08 12.88 5.55
C TRP A 330 -3.84 13.62 5.10
N ARG A 331 -3.75 14.90 5.48
CA ARG A 331 -2.50 15.64 5.44
C ARG A 331 -1.62 15.19 6.59
N ALA A 332 -0.41 14.75 6.25
CA ALA A 332 0.63 14.33 7.19
C ALA A 332 1.86 15.24 7.06
N ARG A 333 2.73 15.21 8.07
CA ARG A 333 4.08 15.79 7.99
C ARG A 333 5.12 14.70 8.18
N LEU A 334 6.27 14.84 7.52
CA LEU A 334 7.46 14.05 7.76
C LEU A 334 8.50 14.91 8.49
N SER A 335 9.23 14.32 9.44
CA SER A 335 10.43 14.95 9.99
C SER A 335 11.50 15.11 8.92
N THR A 336 12.47 16.00 9.14
CA THR A 336 13.58 16.27 8.21
C THR A 336 14.36 15.00 7.84
N ASP A 337 14.58 14.10 8.80
CA ASP A 337 15.22 12.80 8.58
C ASP A 337 14.29 11.75 7.95
N GLY A 338 13.03 12.10 7.66
CA GLY A 338 12.00 11.21 7.12
C GLY A 338 11.60 10.04 8.03
N ARG A 339 11.97 10.06 9.32
CA ARG A 339 11.74 8.94 10.27
C ARG A 339 10.44 9.04 11.07
N LEU A 340 9.84 10.23 11.17
CA LEU A 340 8.63 10.49 11.96
C LEU A 340 7.50 10.99 11.04
N VAL A 341 6.35 10.32 11.10
CA VAL A 341 5.11 10.73 10.43
C VAL A 341 4.18 11.35 11.48
N THR A 342 3.82 12.61 11.32
CA THR A 342 2.91 13.33 12.23
C THR A 342 1.56 13.56 11.56
N CYS A 343 0.47 13.25 12.28
CA CYS A 343 -0.88 13.65 11.90
C CYS A 343 -1.76 13.76 13.14
N TYR A 344 -2.15 14.98 13.50
CA TYR A 344 -3.03 15.23 14.65
C TYR A 344 -4.48 14.84 14.36
N LYS A 345 -4.86 14.69 13.07
CA LYS A 345 -6.23 14.46 12.62
C LYS A 345 -7.22 15.50 13.21
N SER A 346 -6.72 16.70 13.47
CA SER A 346 -7.44 17.79 14.12
C SER A 346 -6.67 19.08 13.92
N ALA A 347 -7.26 20.02 13.19
CA ALA A 347 -6.65 21.32 12.95
C ALA A 347 -6.42 22.12 14.24
N THR A 348 -7.28 21.96 15.25
CA THR A 348 -7.19 22.72 16.50
C THR A 348 -6.14 22.17 17.47
N ALA A 349 -5.89 20.86 17.42
CA ALA A 349 -4.88 20.21 18.24
C ALA A 349 -3.46 20.34 17.66
N ASP A 350 -3.34 20.69 16.39
CA ASP A 350 -2.05 20.77 15.71
C ASP A 350 -1.24 22.01 16.17
N PRO A 351 0.02 21.85 16.61
CA PRO A 351 0.90 22.97 16.91
C PRO A 351 1.13 23.90 15.72
N GLN A 352 1.05 23.39 14.48
CA GLN A 352 1.18 24.17 13.25
C GLN A 352 -0.17 24.64 12.67
N ARG A 353 -1.23 24.68 13.51
CA ARG A 353 -2.57 25.16 13.12
C ARG A 353 -2.51 26.49 12.35
N GLY A 354 -3.29 26.58 11.29
CA GLY A 354 -3.40 27.76 10.44
C GLY A 354 -2.40 27.80 9.27
N SER A 355 -1.36 26.97 9.29
CA SER A 355 -0.43 26.82 8.17
C SER A 355 -0.94 25.79 7.14
N ALA A 356 -0.39 25.83 5.92
CA ALA A 356 -0.66 24.83 4.88
C ALA A 356 -0.28 23.40 5.32
N GLU A 357 0.61 23.28 6.29
CA GLU A 357 1.08 22.02 6.86
C GLU A 357 0.18 21.50 7.99
N THR A 358 -0.94 22.16 8.29
CA THR A 358 -1.90 21.69 9.32
C THR A 358 -2.41 20.30 8.98
N THR A 359 -2.18 19.33 9.88
CA THR A 359 -2.52 17.92 9.71
C THR A 359 -3.99 17.63 10.07
N ALA A 360 -4.85 18.01 9.14
CA ALA A 360 -6.27 17.67 9.10
C ALA A 360 -6.57 16.90 7.80
N GLN A 361 -7.85 16.66 7.51
CA GLN A 361 -8.23 16.13 6.21
C GLN A 361 -7.88 17.15 5.12
N TRP A 362 -7.50 16.67 3.94
CA TRP A 362 -7.15 17.54 2.82
C TRP A 362 -8.29 18.48 2.42
N ARG A 363 -9.55 18.04 2.53
CA ARG A 363 -10.75 18.85 2.25
C ARG A 363 -11.18 19.82 3.36
N GLN A 364 -10.50 19.85 4.49
CA GLN A 364 -10.87 20.67 5.65
C GLN A 364 -10.03 21.95 5.76
N ALA A 365 -10.62 22.97 6.38
CA ALA A 365 -9.91 24.16 6.84
C ALA A 365 -8.73 23.78 7.75
N PRO A 366 -7.65 24.59 7.82
CA PRO A 366 -7.54 25.96 7.32
C PRO A 366 -7.10 26.11 5.87
N HIS A 367 -6.63 25.04 5.23
CA HIS A 367 -6.19 25.05 3.83
C HIS A 367 -6.88 23.91 3.10
N PRO A 368 -8.17 24.08 2.71
CA PRO A 368 -8.87 23.03 1.99
C PRO A 368 -8.30 22.91 0.58
N ASP A 369 -7.85 21.70 0.28
CA ASP A 369 -7.36 21.28 -1.03
C ASP A 369 -7.89 19.84 -1.21
N PRO A 370 -9.18 19.69 -1.55
CA PRO A 370 -9.86 18.40 -1.52
C PRO A 370 -9.31 17.44 -2.58
N GLU A 371 -9.48 16.16 -2.31
CA GLU A 371 -8.90 15.02 -3.01
C GLU A 371 -9.34 14.94 -4.47
N ASN A 372 -10.57 15.39 -4.75
CA ASN A 372 -11.19 15.36 -6.08
C ASN A 372 -10.42 16.17 -7.13
N SER A 373 -9.66 17.18 -6.71
CA SER A 373 -8.79 17.95 -7.61
C SER A 373 -7.60 17.14 -8.16
N LEU A 374 -7.26 16.03 -7.52
CA LEU A 374 -6.20 15.11 -7.95
C LEU A 374 -6.77 13.76 -8.38
N THR A 375 -7.58 13.10 -7.56
CA THR A 375 -8.07 11.74 -7.82
C THR A 375 -9.33 11.72 -8.70
N GLY A 376 -9.99 12.87 -8.90
CA GLY A 376 -11.30 12.99 -9.53
C GLY A 376 -12.49 12.68 -8.60
N MET A 377 -12.24 12.21 -7.38
CA MET A 377 -13.26 11.77 -6.44
C MET A 377 -12.95 12.17 -5.00
N LEU A 378 -13.94 12.06 -4.13
CA LEU A 378 -13.77 12.19 -2.69
C LEU A 378 -13.91 10.82 -2.03
N TYR A 379 -13.14 10.56 -0.98
CA TYR A 379 -13.51 9.51 -0.01
C TYR A 379 -14.96 9.70 0.43
N GLU A 380 -15.73 8.61 0.30
CA GLU A 380 -17.15 8.60 0.55
C GLU A 380 -17.50 7.84 1.81
N ALA A 381 -17.25 6.52 1.87
CA ALA A 381 -17.87 5.70 2.90
C ALA A 381 -17.03 4.52 3.37
N PHE A 382 -17.26 4.18 4.65
CA PHE A 382 -16.79 2.98 5.34
C PHE A 382 -17.77 2.58 6.47
N PRO A 383 -18.04 1.28 6.66
CA PRO A 383 -17.76 0.18 5.73
C PRO A 383 -18.79 0.16 4.59
N ALA A 384 -18.33 -0.14 3.37
CA ALA A 384 -19.17 -0.33 2.20
C ALA A 384 -18.93 -1.72 1.60
N GLU A 385 -20.00 -2.33 1.07
CA GLU A 385 -19.98 -3.62 0.38
C GLU A 385 -21.02 -3.56 -0.74
N ALA A 386 -20.60 -3.75 -1.99
CA ALA A 386 -21.47 -3.84 -3.15
C ALA A 386 -20.78 -4.59 -4.30
N ASP A 387 -21.45 -4.63 -5.44
CA ASP A 387 -20.87 -5.09 -6.70
C ASP A 387 -20.51 -3.88 -7.54
N LEU A 388 -19.45 -3.98 -8.33
CA LEU A 388 -19.12 -2.95 -9.30
C LEU A 388 -20.15 -3.00 -10.44
N VAL A 389 -20.69 -1.85 -10.85
CA VAL A 389 -21.68 -1.73 -11.92
C VAL A 389 -21.14 -0.84 -13.04
N VAL A 390 -21.00 -1.40 -14.24
CA VAL A 390 -20.45 -0.68 -15.41
C VAL A 390 -21.43 0.39 -15.89
N HIS A 391 -20.94 1.63 -16.02
CA HIS A 391 -21.69 2.75 -16.59
C HIS A 391 -21.30 3.03 -18.03
N ASP A 392 -20.01 3.08 -18.35
CA ASP A 392 -19.51 3.35 -19.71
C ASP A 392 -18.78 2.13 -20.28
N PRO A 393 -19.48 1.18 -20.93
CA PRO A 393 -18.85 -0.01 -21.49
C PRO A 393 -17.92 0.27 -22.67
N GLY A 394 -17.99 1.47 -23.27
CA GLY A 394 -17.12 1.88 -24.38
C GLY A 394 -15.78 2.44 -23.94
N PHE A 395 -15.54 2.56 -22.63
CA PHE A 395 -14.29 3.07 -22.08
C PHE A 395 -13.11 2.16 -22.45
N PHE A 396 -12.01 2.74 -22.92
CA PHE A 396 -10.92 2.02 -23.57
C PHE A 396 -10.26 0.96 -22.67
N LEU A 397 -10.20 1.18 -21.36
CA LEU A 397 -9.63 0.21 -20.41
C LEU A 397 -10.51 -1.03 -20.20
N LEU A 398 -11.78 -0.99 -20.61
CA LEU A 398 -12.67 -2.16 -20.56
C LEU A 398 -12.53 -3.07 -21.78
N ALA A 399 -11.63 -2.75 -22.73
CA ALA A 399 -11.38 -3.59 -23.90
C ALA A 399 -11.02 -5.04 -23.49
N GLY A 400 -11.65 -6.02 -24.14
CA GLY A 400 -11.43 -7.45 -23.87
C GLY A 400 -12.08 -8.00 -22.60
N THR A 401 -12.78 -7.18 -21.81
CA THR A 401 -13.49 -7.64 -20.60
C THR A 401 -14.87 -8.24 -20.85
N GLY A 402 -15.47 -7.95 -22.01
CA GLY A 402 -16.88 -8.26 -22.31
C GLY A 402 -17.87 -7.43 -21.48
N ALA A 403 -17.43 -6.32 -20.87
CA ALA A 403 -18.30 -5.45 -20.10
C ALA A 403 -19.43 -4.86 -20.94
N VAL A 404 -20.62 -4.80 -20.34
CA VAL A 404 -21.82 -4.17 -20.91
C VAL A 404 -22.38 -3.19 -19.90
N ARG A 405 -23.15 -2.18 -20.37
CA ARG A 405 -23.83 -1.22 -19.48
C ARG A 405 -24.71 -1.97 -18.48
N GLY A 406 -24.58 -1.66 -17.20
CA GLY A 406 -25.29 -2.33 -16.10
C GLY A 406 -24.72 -3.71 -15.72
N GLY A 407 -23.69 -4.20 -16.41
CA GLY A 407 -23.01 -5.43 -16.05
C GLY A 407 -22.36 -5.32 -14.67
N THR A 408 -22.50 -6.37 -13.86
CA THR A 408 -22.02 -6.39 -12.47
C THR A 408 -20.81 -7.30 -12.27
N TYR A 409 -19.95 -6.92 -11.33
CA TYR A 409 -18.78 -7.69 -10.91
C TYR A 409 -18.73 -7.83 -9.40
N ALA A 410 -18.89 -9.07 -8.93
CA ALA A 410 -19.19 -9.38 -7.54
C ALA A 410 -18.07 -8.95 -6.58
N GLY A 411 -18.45 -8.23 -5.52
CA GLY A 411 -17.56 -7.89 -4.40
C GLY A 411 -16.39 -6.97 -4.74
N LEU A 412 -16.36 -6.36 -5.93
CA LEU A 412 -15.31 -5.40 -6.31
C LEU A 412 -15.49 -4.02 -5.67
N VAL A 413 -16.59 -3.77 -4.94
CA VAL A 413 -16.81 -2.52 -4.21
C VAL A 413 -16.80 -2.81 -2.71
N ALA A 414 -15.65 -2.60 -2.06
CA ALA A 414 -15.45 -2.68 -0.61
C ALA A 414 -14.05 -2.18 -0.21
N THR A 415 -13.59 -2.18 1.05
CA THR A 415 -14.37 -1.90 2.26
C THR A 415 -14.60 -0.40 2.41
N GLU A 416 -13.71 0.41 1.82
CA GLU A 416 -13.83 1.85 1.69
C GLU A 416 -14.05 2.17 0.21
N ILE A 417 -14.82 3.22 -0.05
CA ILE A 417 -15.20 3.64 -1.39
C ILE A 417 -15.03 5.15 -1.56
N ASP A 418 -14.77 5.56 -2.79
CA ASP A 418 -14.75 6.95 -3.22
C ASP A 418 -15.90 7.21 -4.21
N ARG A 419 -16.32 8.47 -4.28
CA ARG A 419 -17.43 8.91 -5.11
C ARG A 419 -17.11 10.23 -5.82
N ALA A 420 -17.58 10.37 -7.04
CA ALA A 420 -17.49 11.60 -7.80
C ALA A 420 -18.57 12.62 -7.37
N TYR A 421 -18.17 13.89 -7.29
CA TYR A 421 -19.02 14.98 -6.82
C TYR A 421 -18.95 16.17 -7.79
N PRO A 422 -20.08 16.79 -8.19
CA PRO A 422 -20.08 18.00 -9.01
C PRO A 422 -19.84 19.25 -8.13
N ILE A 423 -18.64 19.35 -7.55
CA ILE A 423 -18.20 20.43 -6.68
C ILE A 423 -16.92 21.07 -7.21
N ALA A 424 -16.49 22.18 -6.61
CA ALA A 424 -15.22 22.83 -6.93
C ALA A 424 -14.04 21.85 -6.83
N GLY A 425 -13.09 21.97 -7.77
CA GLY A 425 -11.94 21.07 -7.89
C GLY A 425 -12.19 19.84 -8.77
N THR A 426 -13.43 19.40 -8.95
CA THR A 426 -13.71 18.23 -9.80
C THR A 426 -13.41 18.55 -11.27
N PRO A 427 -12.59 17.73 -11.98
CA PRO A 427 -12.29 17.94 -13.38
C PRO A 427 -13.56 18.04 -14.24
N THR A 428 -13.65 19.05 -15.11
CA THR A 428 -14.85 19.29 -15.91
C THR A 428 -15.11 18.20 -16.96
N ASN A 429 -14.07 17.48 -17.37
CA ASN A 429 -14.12 16.34 -18.27
C ASN A 429 -14.12 14.98 -17.54
N LEU A 430 -14.48 14.93 -16.25
CA LEU A 430 -14.54 13.68 -15.49
C LEU A 430 -15.54 12.69 -16.10
N GLN A 431 -15.00 11.55 -16.53
CA GLN A 431 -15.71 10.43 -17.12
C GLN A 431 -15.92 9.36 -16.06
N ILE A 432 -17.18 9.05 -15.78
CA ILE A 432 -17.65 7.94 -14.96
C ILE A 432 -17.65 6.68 -15.82
N VAL A 433 -16.83 5.71 -15.43
CA VAL A 433 -16.65 4.41 -16.06
C VAL A 433 -17.56 3.36 -15.41
N ALA A 434 -17.62 3.37 -14.09
CA ALA A 434 -18.54 2.56 -13.29
C ALA A 434 -19.23 3.45 -12.25
N HIS A 435 -20.50 3.17 -11.98
CA HIS A 435 -21.34 3.90 -11.02
C HIS A 435 -22.11 2.87 -10.21
N SER A 436 -21.60 2.51 -9.05
CA SER A 436 -22.00 1.32 -8.31
C SER A 436 -22.85 1.70 -7.11
N PRO A 437 -24.16 1.35 -7.08
CA PRO A 437 -25.02 1.66 -5.96
C PRO A 437 -24.58 0.94 -4.68
N VAL A 438 -24.55 1.68 -3.57
CA VAL A 438 -24.31 1.17 -2.22
C VAL A 438 -25.54 1.55 -1.38
N PRO A 439 -26.59 0.71 -1.41
CA PRO A 439 -27.87 1.05 -0.83
C PRO A 439 -27.83 1.01 0.70
N GLN A 440 -28.70 1.83 1.32
CA GLN A 440 -28.95 1.84 2.76
C GLN A 440 -27.71 2.08 3.65
N PHE A 441 -26.64 2.66 3.11
CA PHE A 441 -25.49 3.10 3.91
C PHE A 441 -25.94 4.16 4.92
N ARG A 442 -25.97 3.78 6.21
CA ARG A 442 -26.46 4.63 7.31
C ARG A 442 -27.86 5.23 7.05
N LYS A 443 -28.75 4.47 6.38
CA LYS A 443 -30.12 4.87 5.98
C LYS A 443 -30.20 5.85 4.80
N ALA A 444 -29.12 6.04 4.05
CA ALA A 444 -29.12 6.76 2.78
C ALA A 444 -28.43 5.91 1.70
N ASP A 445 -28.82 6.10 0.45
CA ASP A 445 -28.12 5.46 -0.66
C ASP A 445 -26.91 6.30 -1.04
N THR A 446 -25.80 5.64 -1.32
CA THR A 446 -24.62 6.27 -1.90
C THR A 446 -24.04 5.42 -3.02
N HIS A 447 -22.88 5.79 -3.56
CA HIS A 447 -22.25 5.16 -4.71
C HIS A 447 -20.75 5.03 -4.52
N SER A 448 -20.17 4.03 -5.17
CA SER A 448 -18.75 3.95 -5.48
C SER A 448 -18.57 4.16 -6.98
N ASP A 449 -17.65 5.06 -7.34
CA ASP A 449 -17.39 5.41 -8.73
C ASP A 449 -16.01 4.93 -9.19
N MET A 450 -15.92 4.54 -10.46
CA MET A 450 -14.66 4.38 -11.17
C MET A 450 -14.58 5.49 -12.20
N THR A 451 -13.49 6.26 -12.21
CA THR A 451 -13.41 7.51 -12.96
C THR A 451 -12.14 7.67 -13.76
N TYR A 452 -12.22 8.51 -14.79
CA TYR A 452 -11.11 8.92 -15.63
C TYR A 452 -11.23 10.41 -15.98
N TYR A 453 -10.12 11.15 -15.97
CA TYR A 453 -10.04 12.47 -16.58
C TYR A 453 -8.69 12.66 -17.27
N SER A 454 -8.59 13.64 -18.17
CA SER A 454 -7.33 13.98 -18.85
C SER A 454 -6.99 15.46 -18.68
N THR A 455 -5.71 15.78 -18.51
CA THR A 455 -5.22 17.15 -18.34
C THR A 455 -4.82 17.79 -19.67
N ALA A 456 -4.64 19.13 -19.66
CA ALA A 456 -4.10 19.85 -20.82
C ALA A 456 -2.67 19.41 -21.18
N GLY A 457 -1.86 19.02 -20.18
CA GLY A 457 -0.53 18.45 -20.37
C GLY A 457 -0.51 17.02 -20.93
N GLY A 458 -1.68 16.43 -21.19
CA GLY A 458 -1.81 15.11 -21.80
C GLY A 458 -1.86 13.93 -20.83
N ALA A 459 -1.70 14.15 -19.52
CA ALA A 459 -1.83 13.06 -18.55
C ALA A 459 -3.27 12.54 -18.53
N GLY A 460 -3.43 11.22 -18.41
CA GLY A 460 -4.67 10.61 -17.97
C GLY A 460 -4.58 10.23 -16.50
N VAL A 461 -5.67 10.47 -15.76
CA VAL A 461 -5.81 10.07 -14.36
C VAL A 461 -6.97 9.12 -14.23
N PHE A 462 -6.71 7.90 -13.77
CA PHE A 462 -7.70 6.84 -13.59
C PHE A 462 -7.78 6.40 -12.13
N SER A 463 -8.99 6.30 -11.59
CA SER A 463 -9.24 5.95 -10.19
C SER A 463 -10.32 4.89 -10.08
N VAL A 464 -10.07 3.83 -9.32
CA VAL A 464 -11.03 2.69 -9.19
C VAL A 464 -12.06 2.90 -8.08
N GLY A 465 -11.79 3.78 -7.12
CA GLY A 465 -12.72 4.22 -6.07
C GLY A 465 -13.14 3.13 -5.08
N THR A 466 -12.30 2.11 -4.89
CA THR A 466 -12.56 1.00 -3.97
C THR A 466 -11.29 0.29 -3.50
N LEU A 467 -11.20 -0.05 -2.20
CA LEU A 467 -10.08 -0.86 -1.65
C LEU A 467 -10.08 -2.32 -2.13
N ALA A 468 -11.22 -2.85 -2.58
CA ALA A 468 -11.39 -4.25 -2.96
C ALA A 468 -10.72 -4.59 -4.30
N TRP A 469 -10.37 -3.58 -5.09
CA TRP A 469 -9.77 -3.75 -6.41
C TRP A 469 -8.50 -4.61 -6.36
N THR A 470 -7.59 -4.30 -5.42
CA THR A 470 -6.33 -5.03 -5.26
C THR A 470 -6.52 -6.47 -4.80
N ALA A 471 -7.60 -6.76 -4.07
CA ALA A 471 -8.01 -8.14 -3.79
C ALA A 471 -8.45 -8.85 -5.08
N GLY A 472 -9.28 -8.20 -5.91
CA GLY A 472 -9.63 -8.69 -7.25
C GLY A 472 -8.40 -9.06 -8.09
N MET A 473 -7.37 -8.21 -8.06
CA MET A 473 -6.10 -8.46 -8.75
C MET A 473 -5.35 -9.69 -8.20
N ARG A 474 -5.39 -9.95 -6.87
CA ARG A 474 -4.80 -11.16 -6.29
C ARG A 474 -5.52 -12.45 -6.71
N GLY A 475 -6.79 -12.37 -7.10
CA GLY A 475 -7.53 -13.48 -7.68
C GLY A 475 -8.87 -13.76 -6.99
N ALA A 476 -9.58 -14.77 -7.47
CA ALA A 476 -10.85 -15.20 -6.91
C ALA A 476 -10.69 -15.62 -5.44
N ARG A 477 -11.71 -15.33 -4.61
CA ARG A 477 -11.77 -15.66 -3.17
C ARG A 477 -10.68 -15.02 -2.31
N SER A 478 -9.87 -14.10 -2.85
CA SER A 478 -8.92 -13.29 -2.07
C SER A 478 -9.62 -12.37 -1.04
N ARG A 479 -10.90 -12.09 -1.27
CA ARG A 479 -11.89 -11.50 -0.37
C ARG A 479 -13.21 -12.27 -0.55
N PRO A 480 -14.08 -12.35 0.48
CA PRO A 480 -15.46 -12.80 0.29
C PRO A 480 -16.14 -12.11 -0.90
N ARG A 481 -17.01 -12.82 -1.61
CA ARG A 481 -17.78 -12.39 -2.79
C ARG A 481 -17.00 -12.17 -4.09
N ILE A 482 -15.68 -11.97 -4.07
CA ILE A 482 -14.89 -11.86 -5.31
C ILE A 482 -14.81 -13.23 -5.99
N ASP A 483 -15.53 -13.37 -7.10
CA ASP A 483 -15.50 -14.56 -7.95
C ASP A 483 -14.40 -14.49 -9.04
N ALA A 484 -14.32 -15.53 -9.88
CA ALA A 484 -13.35 -15.58 -10.96
C ALA A 484 -13.58 -14.53 -12.06
N ARG A 485 -14.84 -14.15 -12.31
CA ARG A 485 -15.20 -13.15 -13.32
C ARG A 485 -14.80 -11.75 -12.86
N ALA A 486 -15.07 -11.41 -11.61
CA ALA A 486 -14.65 -10.18 -10.96
C ALA A 486 -13.12 -10.06 -10.92
N ALA A 487 -12.43 -11.13 -10.53
CA ALA A 487 -10.96 -11.14 -10.52
C ALA A 487 -10.37 -10.96 -11.93
N ALA A 488 -10.93 -11.65 -12.93
CA ALA A 488 -10.51 -11.50 -14.32
C ALA A 488 -10.74 -10.07 -14.84
N PHE A 489 -11.91 -9.48 -14.54
CA PHE A 489 -12.22 -8.09 -14.89
C PHE A 489 -11.21 -7.12 -14.29
N ALA A 490 -10.96 -7.19 -12.98
CA ALA A 490 -10.01 -6.31 -12.32
C ALA A 490 -8.59 -6.42 -12.90
N ARG A 491 -8.13 -7.65 -13.22
CA ARG A 491 -6.83 -7.89 -13.85
C ARG A 491 -6.77 -7.32 -15.26
N THR A 492 -7.74 -7.61 -16.13
CA THR A 492 -7.75 -7.13 -17.52
C THR A 492 -7.78 -5.61 -17.58
N VAL A 493 -8.64 -4.96 -16.79
CA VAL A 493 -8.70 -3.49 -16.74
C VAL A 493 -7.36 -2.90 -16.28
N THR A 494 -6.73 -3.51 -15.25
CA THR A 494 -5.43 -3.04 -14.75
C THR A 494 -4.30 -3.29 -15.77
N SER A 495 -4.31 -4.41 -16.49
CA SER A 495 -3.34 -4.68 -17.54
C SER A 495 -3.45 -3.68 -18.69
N ASN A 496 -4.67 -3.39 -19.13
CA ASN A 496 -4.93 -2.36 -20.15
C ASN A 496 -4.43 -0.99 -19.68
N LEU A 497 -4.67 -0.65 -18.40
CA LEU A 497 -4.22 0.60 -17.80
C LEU A 497 -2.70 0.73 -17.85
N PHE A 498 -1.98 -0.30 -17.40
CA PHE A 498 -0.52 -0.26 -17.34
C PHE A 498 0.11 -0.22 -18.74
N HIS A 499 -0.44 -0.94 -19.72
CA HIS A 499 -0.02 -0.80 -21.11
C HIS A 499 -0.28 0.60 -21.66
N ALA A 500 -1.45 1.17 -21.41
CA ALA A 500 -1.78 2.52 -21.86
C ALA A 500 -0.87 3.59 -21.21
N MET A 501 -0.61 3.48 -19.91
CA MET A 501 0.32 4.36 -19.20
C MET A 501 1.74 4.25 -19.75
N ALA A 502 2.23 3.02 -19.95
CA ALA A 502 3.59 2.78 -20.46
C ALA A 502 3.79 3.19 -21.93
N ALA A 503 2.71 3.35 -22.71
CA ALA A 503 2.77 3.85 -24.09
C ALA A 503 2.94 5.38 -24.18
N GLY A 504 2.79 6.11 -23.08
CA GLY A 504 2.89 7.57 -23.01
C GLY A 504 1.64 8.22 -22.42
N PRO A 505 1.49 9.55 -22.52
CA PRO A 505 0.39 10.26 -21.88
C PRO A 505 -0.98 9.80 -22.41
N MET A 506 -1.78 9.16 -21.55
CA MET A 506 -3.06 8.56 -21.92
C MET A 506 -4.07 9.59 -22.39
N GLY A 507 -4.01 10.83 -21.88
CA GLY A 507 -4.91 11.91 -22.27
C GLY A 507 -4.75 12.35 -23.74
N HIS A 508 -3.60 12.11 -24.37
CA HIS A 508 -3.41 12.35 -25.80
C HIS A 508 -4.06 11.27 -26.67
N ALA A 509 -3.83 9.99 -26.33
CA ALA A 509 -4.37 8.86 -27.09
C ALA A 509 -5.87 8.63 -26.81
N HIS A 510 -6.29 8.92 -25.58
CA HIS A 510 -7.61 8.64 -25.03
C HIS A 510 -8.10 9.86 -24.23
N PRO A 511 -8.42 11.00 -24.89
CA PRO A 511 -8.94 12.18 -24.20
C PRO A 511 -10.26 11.84 -23.48
N ALA A 512 -10.38 12.30 -22.23
CA ALA A 512 -11.54 12.00 -21.40
C ALA A 512 -12.81 12.67 -21.95
N ARG A 513 -13.93 11.93 -21.90
CA ARG A 513 -15.26 12.40 -22.30
C ARG A 513 -16.14 12.55 -21.07
N GLY A 514 -16.17 13.77 -20.53
CA GLY A 514 -16.90 14.07 -19.30
C GLY A 514 -18.37 13.66 -19.39
N ASN A 515 -18.82 12.87 -18.42
CA ASN A 515 -20.20 12.36 -18.36
C ASN A 515 -20.78 12.38 -16.93
N LEU A 516 -20.15 13.05 -15.97
CA LEU A 516 -20.61 13.12 -14.57
C LEU A 516 -22.09 13.53 -14.43
N ALA A 517 -22.57 14.46 -15.27
CA ALA A 517 -23.98 14.86 -15.26
C ALA A 517 -24.95 13.70 -15.58
N SER A 518 -24.50 12.69 -16.33
CA SER A 518 -25.34 11.55 -16.75
C SER A 518 -25.74 10.62 -15.60
N VAL A 519 -25.04 10.67 -14.46
CA VAL A 519 -25.38 9.86 -13.27
C VAL A 519 -26.18 10.66 -12.23
N GLY A 520 -26.53 11.92 -12.52
CA GLY A 520 -27.33 12.75 -11.60
C GLY A 520 -26.67 12.94 -10.23
N ALA A 521 -25.33 13.01 -10.19
CA ALA A 521 -24.58 13.11 -8.94
C ALA A 521 -24.99 14.36 -8.13
N SER A 522 -25.25 14.18 -6.83
CA SER A 522 -25.50 15.29 -5.91
C SER A 522 -24.19 15.97 -5.52
N ALA A 523 -24.20 17.29 -5.39
CA ALA A 523 -23.10 18.07 -4.82
C ALA A 523 -23.00 17.91 -3.28
N SER A 524 -24.01 17.33 -2.63
CA SER A 524 -24.01 17.10 -1.19
C SER A 524 -23.13 15.93 -0.80
N THR A 525 -22.11 16.17 0.02
CA THR A 525 -21.24 15.13 0.59
C THR A 525 -21.81 14.50 1.88
N GLY A 526 -23.10 14.72 2.16
CA GLY A 526 -23.74 14.31 3.41
C GLY A 526 -24.12 12.83 3.50
N THR A 527 -24.02 12.07 2.40
CA THR A 527 -24.38 10.63 2.36
C THR A 527 -23.30 9.72 2.94
N GLY A 528 -22.05 10.20 2.95
CA GLY A 528 -20.88 9.42 3.33
C GLY A 528 -20.40 9.63 4.77
N THR A 529 -19.26 9.03 5.09
CA THR A 529 -18.47 9.29 6.29
C THR A 529 -17.26 10.19 6.06
N GLY A 530 -17.03 10.64 4.82
CA GLY A 530 -15.93 11.57 4.48
C GLY A 530 -16.11 13.00 4.96
N GLY A 531 -17.34 13.40 5.33
CA GLY A 531 -17.63 14.72 5.86
C GLY A 531 -17.67 15.85 4.81
N PRO A 532 -17.91 17.10 5.25
CA PRO A 532 -18.03 18.25 4.37
C PRO A 532 -16.69 18.68 3.79
N VAL A 533 -16.74 19.30 2.61
CA VAL A 533 -15.63 20.06 2.03
C VAL A 533 -15.72 21.49 2.53
N ALA A 534 -14.64 22.02 3.12
CA ALA A 534 -14.60 23.42 3.54
C ALA A 534 -14.48 24.36 2.34
N THR A 535 -15.10 25.52 2.43
CA THR A 535 -14.90 26.60 1.44
C THR A 535 -13.49 27.15 1.56
N ALA A 536 -12.84 27.36 0.42
CA ALA A 536 -11.52 27.98 0.34
C ALA A 536 -11.51 29.43 0.85
#